data_AF-A0AAV8WFT1-F1
#
_entry.id   AF-A0AAV8WFT1-F1
#
_cell.length_a   1.000
_cell.length_b   1.000
_cell.length_c   1.000
_cell.angle_alpha   90.00
_cell.angle_beta   90.00
_cell.angle_gamma   90.00
#
_symmetry.space_group_name_H-M   'P 1'
#
loop_
_entity.id
_entity.type
_entity.pdbx_description
1 polymer ?
#
loop_
_entity_poly.entity_id
_entity_poly.type
_entity_poly.pdbx_seq_one_letter_code
_entity_poly.pdbx_strand_id
1 'polypeptide(L)'
;MVACSAGVLCSQSVEKLAWYPTSYYTIQNELATAVVNPVLGGINAFNQIVYIGRYVETTSAQRPVQVGSIVKDDKIHYTYKGLTSASYYFEILVINGKCTGD
;
A
#
# COMPACT_ATOMS: atom_id res chain seq x y z
N MET A 1 -24.79 11.19 -9.52
CA MET A 1 -23.68 11.37 -8.55
C MET A 1 -23.45 10.03 -7.87
N VAL A 2 -22.29 9.42 -8.06
CA VAL A 2 -21.91 8.23 -7.31
C VAL A 2 -21.46 8.71 -5.93
N ALA A 3 -22.20 8.36 -4.88
CA ALA A 3 -21.78 8.63 -3.51
C ALA A 3 -20.60 7.71 -3.19
N CYS A 4 -19.42 8.28 -2.96
CA CYS A 4 -18.27 7.53 -2.51
C CYS A 4 -18.37 7.42 -0.98
N SER A 5 -18.80 6.27 -0.46
CA SER A 5 -18.70 5.99 0.98
C SER A 5 -17.24 5.65 1.31
N ALA A 6 -16.61 6.43 2.18
CA ALA A 6 -15.28 6.11 2.67
C ALA A 6 -15.36 4.95 3.68
N GLY A 7 -14.56 3.90 3.46
CA GLY A 7 -14.35 2.82 4.42
C GLY A 7 -13.04 3.02 5.18
N VAL A 8 -13.01 2.63 6.46
CA VAL A 8 -11.78 2.59 7.26
C VAL A 8 -11.36 1.13 7.40
N LEU A 9 -10.10 0.83 7.10
CA LEU A 9 -9.54 -0.49 7.35
C LEU A 9 -9.34 -0.67 8.87
N CYS A 10 -10.15 -1.53 9.46
CA CYS A 10 -10.05 -1.92 10.87
C CYS A 10 -9.68 -3.40 10.95
N SER A 11 -8.81 -3.76 11.89
CA SER A 11 -8.48 -5.16 12.18
C SER A 11 -8.55 -5.40 13.69
N GLN A 12 -9.10 -6.55 14.08
CA GLN A 12 -9.03 -7.03 15.46
C GLN A 12 -7.67 -7.67 15.79
N SER A 13 -6.91 -8.02 14.75
CA SER A 13 -5.56 -8.61 14.83
C SER A 13 -4.55 -7.68 14.18
N VAL A 14 -4.30 -6.52 14.79
CA VAL A 14 -3.36 -5.52 14.26
C VAL A 14 -1.93 -6.06 14.26
N GLU A 15 -1.60 -6.98 15.16
CA GLU A 15 -0.31 -7.67 15.25
C GLU A 15 0.01 -8.53 14.02
N LYS A 16 -1.01 -8.91 13.25
CA LYS A 16 -0.84 -9.62 11.98
C LYS A 16 -0.62 -8.69 10.81
N LEU A 17 -0.69 -7.36 10.99
CA LEU A 17 -0.41 -6.39 9.95
C LEU A 17 0.98 -5.81 10.13
N ALA A 18 1.73 -5.68 9.03
CA ALA A 18 3.05 -5.07 9.04
C ALA A 18 3.26 -4.20 7.81
N TRP A 19 4.14 -3.22 7.95
CA TRP A 19 4.63 -2.42 6.83
C TRP A 19 5.93 -3.05 6.32
N TYR A 20 5.92 -3.51 5.07
CA TYR A 20 7.07 -4.14 4.44
C TYR A 20 7.74 -3.13 3.49
N PRO A 21 9.03 -2.80 3.70
CA PRO A 21 9.75 -1.86 2.84
C PRO A 21 10.03 -2.49 1.46
N THR A 22 9.74 -1.75 0.41
CA THR A 22 9.87 -2.19 -0.98
C THR A 22 10.13 -1.00 -1.91
N SER A 23 10.21 -1.29 -3.20
CA SER A 23 10.36 -0.27 -4.24
C SER A 23 9.66 -0.68 -5.52
N TYR A 24 9.46 0.32 -6.38
CA TYR A 24 9.05 0.14 -7.78
C TYR A 24 9.89 -0.93 -8.51
N TYR A 25 11.17 -1.06 -8.18
CA TYR A 25 12.08 -1.99 -8.85
C TYR A 25 11.93 -3.44 -8.39
N THR A 26 11.37 -3.68 -7.20
CA THR A 26 11.36 -5.01 -6.56
C THR A 26 9.96 -5.56 -6.34
N ILE A 27 8.94 -4.70 -6.24
CA ILE A 27 7.59 -5.11 -5.85
C ILE A 27 6.97 -6.18 -6.76
N GLN A 28 7.16 -6.09 -8.07
CA GLN A 28 6.65 -7.11 -9.01
C GLN A 28 7.23 -8.49 -8.71
N ASN A 29 8.54 -8.57 -8.43
CA ASN A 29 9.17 -9.84 -8.06
C ASN A 29 8.69 -10.33 -6.69
N GLU A 30 8.58 -9.44 -5.71
CA GLU A 30 8.09 -9.79 -4.36
C GLU A 30 6.66 -10.33 -4.38
N LEU A 31 5.79 -9.76 -5.23
CA LEU A 31 4.43 -10.24 -5.45
C LEU A 31 4.42 -11.58 -6.20
N ALA A 32 5.17 -11.70 -7.29
CA ALA A 32 5.20 -12.91 -8.13
C ALA A 32 5.80 -14.12 -7.40
N THR A 33 6.76 -13.89 -6.51
CA THR A 33 7.40 -14.94 -5.71
C THR A 33 6.71 -15.18 -4.36
N ALA A 34 5.60 -14.49 -4.08
CA ALA A 34 4.86 -14.56 -2.82
C ALA A 34 5.74 -14.36 -1.57
N VAL A 35 6.79 -13.53 -1.69
CA VAL A 35 7.63 -13.11 -0.55
C VAL A 35 6.82 -12.27 0.42
N VAL A 36 5.83 -11.55 -0.09
CA VAL A 36 4.89 -10.74 0.69
C VAL A 36 3.46 -11.19 0.45
N ASN A 37 2.60 -11.05 1.46
CA ASN A 37 1.15 -11.23 1.36
C ASN A 37 0.47 -9.85 1.51
N PRO A 38 0.29 -9.09 0.42
CA PRO A 38 -0.15 -7.70 0.50
C PRO A 38 -1.64 -7.61 0.85
N VAL A 39 -2.00 -6.57 1.61
CA VAL A 39 -3.40 -6.23 1.83
C VAL A 39 -3.97 -5.57 0.58
N LEU A 40 -5.08 -6.12 0.08
CA LEU A 40 -5.82 -5.54 -1.04
C LEU A 40 -6.57 -4.29 -0.57
N GLY A 41 -6.24 -3.15 -1.19
CA GLY A 41 -6.93 -1.86 -0.97
C GLY A 41 -8.20 -1.71 -1.81
N GLY A 42 -8.39 -2.56 -2.82
CA GLY A 42 -9.57 -2.61 -3.67
C GLY A 42 -9.22 -2.72 -5.14
N ILE A 43 -10.13 -2.25 -5.99
CA ILE A 43 -10.01 -2.25 -7.44
C ILE A 43 -10.27 -0.82 -7.94
N ASN A 44 -9.40 -0.29 -8.81
CA ASN A 44 -9.57 1.05 -9.36
C ASN A 44 -10.54 1.09 -10.55
N ALA A 45 -10.81 2.28 -11.08
CA ALA A 45 -11.73 2.49 -12.22
C ALA A 45 -11.31 1.77 -13.52
N PHE A 46 -10.08 1.25 -13.60
CA PHE A 46 -9.56 0.49 -14.73
C PHE A 46 -9.55 -1.03 -14.48
N ASN A 47 -10.29 -1.50 -13.47
CA ASN A 47 -10.32 -2.90 -13.03
C ASN A 47 -8.94 -3.46 -12.62
N GLN A 48 -8.06 -2.61 -12.10
CA GLN A 48 -6.75 -3.02 -11.60
C GLN A 48 -6.77 -3.15 -10.08
N ILE A 49 -6.10 -4.18 -9.57
CA ILE A 49 -5.87 -4.34 -8.14
C ILE A 49 -5.07 -3.14 -7.62
N VAL A 50 -5.47 -2.64 -6.47
CA VAL A 50 -4.78 -1.59 -5.73
C VAL A 50 -4.32 -2.16 -4.41
N TYR A 51 -3.06 -1.90 -4.04
CA TYR A 51 -2.53 -2.23 -2.72
C TYR A 51 -2.41 -0.99 -1.84
N ILE A 52 -2.49 -1.19 -0.54
CA ILE A 52 -2.32 -0.13 0.45
C ILE A 52 -0.83 0.06 0.72
N GLY A 53 -0.34 1.28 0.55
CA GLY A 53 1.04 1.63 0.85
C GLY A 53 1.15 2.84 1.75
N ARG A 54 2.37 3.09 2.24
CA ARG A 54 2.75 4.37 2.83
C ARG A 54 4.11 4.83 2.32
N TYR A 55 4.26 6.14 2.24
CA TYR A 55 5.53 6.82 2.01
C TYR A 55 5.91 7.60 3.26
N VAL A 56 7.16 7.46 3.70
CA VAL A 56 7.72 8.26 4.79
C VAL A 56 8.62 9.31 4.15
N GLU A 57 8.22 10.57 4.24
CA GLU A 57 9.02 11.68 3.73
C GLU A 57 10.33 11.77 4.50
N THR A 58 11.46 11.70 3.81
CA THR A 58 12.78 11.64 4.46
C THR A 58 13.47 13.00 4.51
N THR A 59 13.02 13.98 3.72
CA THR A 59 13.66 15.30 3.64
C THR A 59 13.23 16.24 4.77
N SER A 60 12.03 16.06 5.32
CA SER A 60 11.53 16.85 6.45
C SER A 60 11.99 16.26 7.78
N ALA A 61 12.42 17.11 8.71
CA ALA A 61 12.74 16.70 10.08
C ALA A 61 11.56 16.02 10.79
N GLN A 62 10.33 16.36 10.40
CA GLN A 62 9.10 15.80 10.99
C GLN A 62 8.72 14.42 10.43
N ARG A 63 9.36 13.99 9.32
CA ARG A 63 9.12 12.72 8.63
C ARG A 63 7.65 12.30 8.51
N PRO A 64 6.80 13.15 7.91
CA PRO A 64 5.38 12.85 7.81
C PRO A 64 5.14 11.56 7.00
N VAL A 65 4.18 10.77 7.45
CA VAL A 65 3.75 9.53 6.78
C VAL A 65 2.56 9.84 5.90
N GLN A 66 2.64 9.49 4.61
CA GLN A 66 1.57 9.63 3.64
C GLN A 66 1.06 8.24 3.27
N VAL A 67 -0.20 7.94 3.58
CA VAL A 67 -0.85 6.71 3.10
C VAL A 67 -1.26 6.92 1.65
N GLY A 68 -1.08 5.89 0.83
CA GLY A 68 -1.31 5.94 -0.61
C GLY A 68 -1.74 4.62 -1.20
N SER A 69 -1.94 4.65 -2.50
CA SER A 69 -2.32 3.51 -3.33
C SER A 69 -1.15 3.09 -4.20
N ILE A 70 -0.80 1.81 -4.18
CA ILE A 70 0.15 1.22 -5.12
C ILE A 70 -0.67 0.61 -6.25
N VAL A 71 -0.42 1.08 -7.48
CA VAL A 71 -1.21 0.72 -8.67
C VAL A 71 -0.33 0.01 -9.70
N LYS A 72 -0.86 -0.23 -10.92
CA LYS A 72 -0.20 -1.01 -11.97
C LYS A 72 1.18 -0.46 -12.40
N ASP A 73 1.47 0.82 -12.17
CA ASP A 73 2.78 1.39 -12.47
C ASP A 73 3.80 1.17 -11.34
N ASP A 74 3.48 0.32 -10.36
CA ASP A 74 4.36 -0.13 -9.27
C ASP A 74 4.91 0.97 -8.37
N LYS A 75 4.33 2.17 -8.45
CA LYS A 75 4.65 3.30 -7.58
C LYS A 75 3.56 3.45 -6.55
N ILE A 76 3.92 4.01 -5.39
CA ILE A 76 2.92 4.54 -4.49
C ILE A 76 2.49 5.92 -4.99
N HIS A 77 1.18 6.10 -5.13
CA HIS A 77 0.54 7.39 -5.37
C HIS A 77 -0.13 7.84 -4.09
N TYR A 78 0.19 9.05 -3.62
CA TYR A 78 -0.35 9.61 -2.38
C TYR A 78 -0.71 11.08 -2.57
N THR A 79 -1.60 11.57 -1.72
CA THR A 79 -1.98 12.98 -1.72
C THR A 79 -1.23 13.71 -0.60
N TYR A 80 -0.50 14.76 -0.96
CA TYR A 80 0.17 15.62 0.00
C TYR A 80 -0.16 17.08 -0.33
N LYS A 81 -0.69 17.82 0.65
CA LYS A 81 -1.13 19.22 0.49
C LYS A 81 -2.09 19.43 -0.70
N GLY A 82 -2.97 18.46 -0.95
CA GLY A 82 -3.94 18.50 -2.05
C GLY A 82 -3.37 18.17 -3.43
N LEU A 83 -2.07 17.88 -3.54
CA LEU A 83 -1.42 17.47 -4.78
C LEU A 83 -1.20 15.96 -4.78
N THR A 84 -1.46 15.33 -5.91
CA THR A 84 -1.06 13.94 -6.15
C THR A 84 0.43 13.88 -6.40
N SER A 85 1.12 13.00 -5.68
CA SER A 85 2.56 12.74 -5.81
C SER A 85 2.80 11.25 -5.91
N ALA A 86 3.96 10.86 -6.43
CA ALA A 86 4.38 9.46 -6.50
C ALA A 86 5.81 9.27 -5.98
N SER A 87 6.08 8.09 -5.41
CA SER A 87 7.43 7.71 -4.95
C SER A 87 7.79 6.31 -5.45
N TYR A 88 9.10 6.11 -5.66
CA TYR A 88 9.70 4.83 -6.05
C TYR A 88 10.04 3.94 -4.85
N TYR A 89 10.20 4.52 -3.66
CA TYR A 89 10.50 3.80 -2.43
C TYR A 89 9.38 4.02 -1.44
N PHE A 90 8.86 2.93 -0.89
CA PHE A 90 7.66 2.94 -0.07
C PHE A 90 7.57 1.68 0.78
N GLU A 91 6.59 1.63 1.66
CA GLU A 91 6.24 0.41 2.37
C GLU A 91 4.84 -0.03 1.93
N ILE A 92 4.68 -1.33 1.67
CA ILE A 92 3.38 -1.96 1.38
C ILE A 92 2.82 -2.58 2.66
N LEU A 93 1.50 -2.47 2.86
CA LEU A 93 0.83 -3.13 3.98
C LEU A 93 0.71 -4.63 3.68
N VAL A 94 1.21 -5.48 4.57
CA VAL A 94 1.20 -6.94 4.42
C VAL A 94 0.56 -7.61 5.62
N ILE A 95 0.09 -8.84 5.40
CA ILE A 95 -0.38 -9.73 6.46
C ILE A 95 0.76 -10.67 6.86
N ASN A 96 1.28 -10.49 8.07
CA ASN A 96 2.19 -11.41 8.75
C ASN A 96 1.40 -12.66 9.21
N GLY A 97 1.30 -13.61 8.29
CA GLY A 97 0.74 -14.92 8.54
C GLY A 97 0.87 -15.75 7.28
N LYS A 98 1.58 -16.88 7.35
CA LYS A 98 1.38 -17.91 6.33
C LYS A 98 -0.06 -18.39 6.49
N CYS A 99 -0.83 -18.44 5.40
CA CYS A 99 -2.06 -19.23 5.41
C CYS A 99 -1.66 -20.66 5.74
N THR A 100 -1.88 -21.09 6.97
CA THR A 100 -1.91 -22.52 7.29
C THR A 100 -3.21 -23.02 6.70
N GLY A 101 -3.12 -23.72 5.57
CA GLY A 101 -4.27 -24.42 5.01
C GLY A 101 -4.69 -25.49 6.01
N ASP A 102 -5.91 -25.37 6.53
CA ASP A 102 -6.68 -26.51 7.01
C ASP A 102 -7.34 -27.19 5.80
#